data_AF-A0A248K2D8-F1
#
_entry.id   AF-A0A248K2D8-F1
#
_cell.length_a   1.000
_cell.length_b   1.000
_cell.length_c   1.000
_cell.angle_alpha   90.00
_cell.angle_beta   90.00
_cell.angle_gamma   90.00
#
_symmetry.space_group_name_H-M   'P 1'
#
loop_
_entity.id
_entity.type
_entity.pdbx_description
1 polymer ?
#
loop_
_entity_poly.entity_id
_entity_poly.type
_entity_poly.pdbx_seq_one_letter_code
_entity_poly.pdbx_strand_id
1 'polypeptide(L)'
;MGNQTTQPSIAIVGLQTFILAACMGLLTQTPDAHPIAEWGRSIVLVGTGLTGLILRTRYRGEGSPLRRGLLDAMTAGVCVLLAQAALMGLIASGILGPDWVLPGHLRVLAVVAPPILCLVGATETRVRIAPLPHNRLIQDYGRFETRVRRRNYAEMMALTIIILLTAFYALRFHPMVEPLSWTFVTLYTAVLLYLVFRGEVRPLLPVGEDMMRVHYGAELRRQHRLRGALWWFWFIPLFAGLLTNAALGVLKGQIVFAVAHALGIVGLAYFIVRLNRDRERAVRQQVSSLAIPFA
;
A
#
# COMPACT_ATOMS: atom_id res chain seq x y z
N MET A 1 -6.08 34.15 0.36
CA MET A 1 -6.30 32.77 -0.16
C MET A 1 -5.02 31.99 0.00
N GLY A 2 -4.97 31.01 0.91
CA GLY A 2 -3.76 30.21 1.15
C GLY A 2 -3.60 29.13 0.10
N ASN A 3 -2.49 29.13 -0.64
CA ASN A 3 -2.13 28.09 -1.61
C ASN A 3 -2.08 26.72 -0.92
N GLN A 4 -3.08 25.88 -1.15
CA GLN A 4 -3.04 24.47 -0.77
C GLN A 4 -2.15 23.75 -1.78
N THR A 5 -0.89 23.54 -1.44
CA THR A 5 -0.01 22.68 -2.24
C THR A 5 -0.50 21.23 -2.14
N THR A 6 -1.20 20.78 -3.19
CA THR A 6 -1.44 19.36 -3.42
C THR A 6 -0.14 18.71 -3.81
N GLN A 7 0.58 18.12 -2.86
CA GLN A 7 1.63 17.18 -3.24
C GLN A 7 0.95 15.94 -3.84
N PRO A 8 1.16 15.64 -5.14
CA PRO A 8 0.71 14.38 -5.70
C PRO A 8 1.47 13.26 -5.01
N SER A 9 0.76 12.24 -4.54
CA SER A 9 1.41 11.10 -3.90
C SER A 9 2.09 10.20 -4.93
N ILE A 10 3.32 10.59 -5.25
CA ILE A 10 4.33 9.81 -5.97
C ILE A 10 4.43 8.39 -5.38
N ALA A 11 4.09 8.24 -4.10
CA ALA A 11 4.05 6.97 -3.43
C ALA A 11 2.95 6.00 -3.86
N ILE A 12 1.72 6.46 -4.04
CA ILE A 12 0.65 5.56 -4.51
C ILE A 12 0.94 5.11 -5.94
N VAL A 13 1.57 5.99 -6.74
CA VAL A 13 2.08 5.66 -8.09
C VAL A 13 3.13 4.55 -8.00
N GLY A 14 4.19 4.72 -7.19
CA GLY A 14 5.24 3.71 -7.04
C GLY A 14 4.73 2.36 -6.52
N LEU A 15 3.78 2.37 -5.57
CA LEU A 15 3.17 1.16 -5.03
C LEU A 15 2.34 0.40 -6.08
N GLN A 16 1.58 1.13 -6.89
CA GLN A 16 0.81 0.54 -7.99
C GLN A 16 1.72 -0.01 -9.08
N THR A 17 2.76 0.72 -9.48
CA THR A 17 3.73 0.25 -10.48
C THR A 17 4.48 -0.98 -10.00
N PHE A 18 4.82 -1.04 -8.71
CA PHE A 18 5.51 -2.19 -8.11
C PHE A 18 4.59 -3.40 -7.97
N ILE A 19 3.34 -3.21 -7.53
CA ILE A 19 2.33 -4.28 -7.49
C ILE A 19 2.02 -4.77 -8.90
N LEU A 20 1.90 -3.88 -9.89
CA LEU A 20 1.72 -4.28 -11.29
C LEU A 20 2.94 -5.07 -11.77
N ALA A 21 4.17 -4.59 -11.56
CA ALA A 21 5.38 -5.32 -11.95
C ALA A 21 5.51 -6.70 -11.28
N ALA A 22 5.18 -6.80 -9.98
CA ALA A 22 5.20 -8.04 -9.22
C ALA A 22 4.06 -9.00 -9.63
N CYS A 23 2.84 -8.50 -9.77
CA CYS A 23 1.66 -9.22 -10.26
C CYS A 23 1.69 -9.47 -11.77
N MET A 24 2.75 -9.11 -12.48
CA MET A 24 2.86 -9.38 -13.91
C MET A 24 3.99 -10.38 -14.20
N GLY A 25 4.70 -10.81 -13.15
CA GLY A 25 5.77 -11.78 -13.23
C GLY A 25 6.92 -11.31 -14.12
N LEU A 26 7.14 -10.00 -14.18
CA LEU A 26 8.35 -9.39 -14.78
C LEU A 26 9.64 -9.96 -14.16
N LEU A 27 9.50 -10.65 -13.02
CA LEU A 27 10.53 -11.30 -12.21
C LEU A 27 10.42 -12.83 -12.25
N THR A 28 9.78 -13.42 -13.26
CA THR A 28 9.81 -14.88 -13.46
C THR A 28 10.43 -15.15 -14.82
N GLN A 29 11.73 -15.39 -14.85
CA GLN A 29 12.40 -15.92 -16.04
C GLN A 29 12.08 -17.41 -16.13
N THR A 30 11.46 -17.79 -17.24
CA THR A 30 11.37 -19.19 -17.67
C THR A 30 12.70 -19.52 -18.36
N PRO A 31 13.51 -20.44 -17.81
CA PRO A 31 14.87 -20.71 -18.29
C PRO A 31 14.97 -21.13 -19.77
N ASP A 32 13.85 -21.57 -20.37
CA ASP A 32 13.78 -22.05 -21.76
C ASP A 32 12.98 -21.14 -22.70
N ALA A 33 12.62 -19.91 -22.27
CA ALA A 33 11.79 -19.03 -23.09
C ALA A 33 12.57 -18.38 -24.23
N HIS A 34 11.98 -18.43 -25.43
CA HIS A 34 12.48 -17.72 -26.61
C HIS A 34 12.53 -16.20 -26.31
N PRO A 35 13.62 -15.49 -26.63
CA PRO A 35 13.78 -14.07 -26.28
C PRO A 35 12.63 -13.19 -26.78
N ILE A 36 12.09 -13.46 -27.97
CA ILE A 36 10.95 -12.72 -28.55
C ILE A 36 9.71 -12.78 -27.64
N ALA A 37 9.48 -13.91 -26.95
CA ALA A 37 8.36 -14.07 -26.04
C ALA A 37 8.55 -13.23 -24.76
N GLU A 38 9.78 -13.10 -24.24
CA GLU A 38 10.08 -12.27 -23.06
C GLU A 38 9.86 -10.78 -23.33
N TRP A 39 10.21 -10.31 -24.52
CA TRP A 39 9.93 -8.95 -24.98
C TRP A 39 8.42 -8.70 -25.10
N GLY A 40 7.68 -9.62 -25.70
CA GLY A 40 6.22 -9.52 -25.83
C GLY A 40 5.51 -9.38 -24.49
N ARG A 41 5.91 -10.17 -23.49
CA ARG A 41 5.41 -10.07 -22.12
C ARG A 41 5.73 -8.70 -21.52
N SER A 42 6.98 -8.27 -21.58
CA SER A 42 7.38 -6.96 -21.03
C SER A 42 6.59 -5.81 -21.67
N ILE A 43 6.36 -5.84 -22.99
CA ILE A 43 5.59 -4.83 -23.71
C ILE A 43 4.12 -4.80 -23.27
N VAL A 44 3.46 -5.94 -23.15
CA VAL A 44 2.04 -6.01 -22.71
C VAL A 44 1.89 -5.45 -21.29
N LEU A 45 2.83 -5.78 -20.40
CA LEU A 45 2.78 -5.39 -18.99
C LEU A 45 3.14 -3.92 -18.79
N VAL A 46 4.20 -3.45 -19.44
CA VAL A 46 4.59 -2.03 -19.44
C VAL A 46 3.52 -1.18 -20.11
N GLY A 47 2.96 -1.63 -21.23
CA GLY A 47 1.88 -0.97 -21.95
C GLY A 47 0.64 -0.81 -21.08
N THR A 48 0.14 -1.89 -20.49
CA THR A 48 -1.03 -1.85 -19.58
C THR A 48 -0.78 -1.02 -18.33
N GLY A 49 0.43 -1.08 -17.75
CA GLY A 49 0.85 -0.21 -16.66
C GLY A 49 0.85 1.28 -17.03
N LEU A 50 1.42 1.63 -18.20
CA LEU A 50 1.41 2.99 -18.74
C LEU A 50 -0.01 3.49 -19.01
N THR A 51 -0.86 2.66 -19.61
CA THR A 51 -2.28 3.01 -19.83
C THR A 51 -2.99 3.28 -18.50
N GLY A 52 -2.74 2.46 -17.47
CA GLY A 52 -3.26 2.69 -16.12
C GLY A 52 -2.80 4.01 -15.51
N LEU A 53 -1.53 4.35 -15.69
CA LEU A 53 -0.96 5.63 -15.24
C LEU A 53 -1.54 6.83 -15.99
N ILE A 54 -1.74 6.72 -17.31
CA ILE A 54 -2.33 7.78 -18.14
C ILE A 54 -3.80 7.99 -17.80
N LEU A 55 -4.57 6.90 -17.64
CA LEU A 55 -5.96 6.99 -17.17
C LEU A 55 -5.99 7.69 -15.82
N ARG A 56 -5.09 7.30 -14.91
CA ARG A 56 -4.96 7.87 -13.58
C ARG A 56 -4.68 9.36 -13.56
N THR A 57 -3.78 9.86 -14.39
CA THR A 57 -3.51 11.30 -14.47
C THR A 57 -4.70 12.07 -15.02
N ARG A 58 -5.52 11.47 -15.89
CA ARG A 58 -6.70 12.11 -16.49
C ARG A 58 -7.91 12.18 -15.56
N TYR A 59 -8.19 11.15 -14.74
CA TYR A 59 -9.37 11.17 -13.86
C TYR A 59 -9.12 11.75 -12.46
N ARG A 60 -7.87 12.08 -12.10
CA ARG A 60 -7.51 12.76 -10.84
C ARG A 60 -7.95 14.25 -10.83
N GLY A 61 -9.21 14.53 -11.18
CA GLY A 61 -9.84 15.82 -10.95
C GLY A 61 -10.14 16.09 -9.46
N GLU A 62 -10.85 17.17 -9.15
CA GLU A 62 -11.20 17.65 -7.80
C GLU A 62 -12.18 16.75 -7.01
N GLY A 63 -12.13 15.43 -7.17
CA GLY A 63 -12.99 14.48 -6.45
C GLY A 63 -12.60 14.27 -4.98
N SER A 64 -13.51 13.73 -4.18
CA SER A 64 -13.24 13.31 -2.80
C SER A 64 -12.12 12.25 -2.74
N PRO A 65 -11.30 12.22 -1.67
CA PRO A 65 -10.18 11.28 -1.56
C PRO A 65 -10.61 9.81 -1.63
N LEU A 66 -11.79 9.49 -1.09
CA LEU A 66 -12.38 8.15 -1.18
C LEU A 66 -12.67 7.75 -2.63
N ARG A 67 -13.28 8.64 -3.42
CA ARG A 67 -13.56 8.40 -4.84
C ARG A 67 -12.26 8.19 -5.62
N ARG A 68 -11.20 8.94 -5.30
CA ARG A 68 -9.89 8.76 -5.93
C ARG A 68 -9.27 7.41 -5.59
N GLY A 69 -9.27 7.01 -4.32
CA GLY A 69 -8.77 5.70 -3.91
C GLY A 69 -9.52 4.56 -4.60
N LEU A 70 -10.84 4.69 -4.71
CA LEU A 70 -11.70 3.72 -5.40
C LEU A 70 -11.40 3.66 -6.90
N LEU A 71 -11.29 4.79 -7.58
CA LEU A 71 -10.95 4.84 -9.00
C LEU A 71 -9.53 4.33 -9.27
N ASP A 72 -8.57 4.67 -8.40
CA ASP A 72 -7.19 4.15 -8.45
C ASP A 72 -7.19 2.62 -8.33
N ALA A 73 -7.98 2.06 -7.41
CA ALA A 73 -8.14 0.63 -7.21
C ALA A 73 -8.84 -0.07 -8.40
N MET A 74 -9.95 0.49 -8.91
CA MET A 74 -10.65 -0.03 -10.07
C MET A 74 -9.76 -0.02 -11.32
N THR A 75 -9.03 1.08 -11.55
CA THR A 75 -8.12 1.20 -12.71
C THR A 75 -7.02 0.15 -12.63
N ALA A 76 -6.40 -0.03 -11.46
CA ALA A 76 -5.41 -1.08 -11.27
C ALA A 76 -6.00 -2.47 -11.53
N GLY A 77 -7.19 -2.76 -11.01
CA GLY A 77 -7.89 -4.03 -11.26
C GLY A 77 -8.19 -4.27 -12.74
N VAL A 78 -8.72 -3.26 -13.44
CA VAL A 78 -8.99 -3.32 -14.89
C VAL A 78 -7.70 -3.52 -15.69
N CYS A 79 -6.62 -2.82 -15.35
CA CYS A 79 -5.33 -3.00 -16.01
C CYS A 79 -4.78 -4.43 -15.84
N VAL A 80 -4.90 -5.02 -14.65
CA VAL A 80 -4.54 -6.42 -14.42
C VAL A 80 -5.41 -7.35 -15.27
N LEU A 81 -6.73 -7.17 -15.25
CA LEU A 81 -7.65 -8.02 -16.01
C LEU A 81 -7.40 -7.95 -17.51
N LEU A 82 -7.16 -6.75 -18.04
CA LEU A 82 -6.80 -6.54 -19.44
C LEU A 82 -5.45 -7.18 -19.78
N ALA A 83 -4.45 -7.05 -18.91
CA ALA A 83 -3.17 -7.71 -19.11
C ALA A 83 -3.31 -9.24 -19.12
N GLN A 84 -4.11 -9.81 -18.22
CA GLN A 84 -4.38 -11.25 -18.18
C GLN A 84 -5.16 -11.71 -19.42
N ALA A 85 -6.16 -10.95 -19.86
CA ALA A 85 -6.93 -11.26 -21.06
C ALA A 85 -6.04 -11.22 -22.32
N ALA A 86 -5.15 -10.23 -22.43
CA ALA A 86 -4.19 -10.13 -23.53
C ALA A 86 -3.22 -11.32 -23.55
N LEU A 87 -2.67 -11.71 -22.38
CA LEU A 87 -1.81 -12.88 -22.26
C LEU A 87 -2.55 -14.17 -22.63
N MET A 88 -3.80 -14.34 -22.18
CA MET A 88 -4.62 -15.51 -22.56
C MET A 88 -4.92 -15.55 -24.06
N GLY A 89 -5.16 -14.40 -24.71
CA GLY A 89 -5.33 -14.32 -26.16
C GLY A 89 -4.07 -14.73 -26.94
N LEU A 90 -2.89 -14.30 -26.47
CA LEU A 90 -1.60 -14.68 -27.05
C LEU A 90 -1.27 -16.18 -26.85
N ILE A 91 -1.77 -16.77 -25.77
CA ILE A 91 -1.66 -18.23 -25.54
C ILE A 91 -2.61 -18.98 -26.49
N ALA A 92 -3.85 -18.50 -26.63
CA ALA A 92 -4.83 -19.10 -27.52
C ALA A 92 -4.38 -19.06 -29.00
N SER A 93 -3.60 -18.05 -29.39
CA SER A 93 -3.01 -17.96 -30.73
C SER A 93 -1.75 -18.82 -30.92
N GLY A 94 -1.30 -19.55 -29.90
CA GLY A 94 -0.10 -20.40 -29.95
C GLY A 94 1.22 -19.62 -29.98
N ILE A 95 1.19 -18.30 -29.75
CA ILE A 95 2.38 -17.45 -29.71
C ILE A 95 3.12 -17.61 -28.37
N LEU A 96 2.38 -17.85 -27.29
CA LEU A 96 2.90 -18.04 -25.94
C LEU A 96 2.50 -19.40 -25.35
N GLY A 97 3.36 -19.96 -24.49
CA GLY A 97 3.06 -21.17 -23.73
C GLY A 97 2.09 -20.92 -22.55
N PRO A 98 1.46 -21.96 -21.99
CA PRO A 98 0.55 -21.84 -20.84
C PRO A 98 1.21 -21.31 -19.56
N ASP A 99 2.54 -21.46 -19.46
CA ASP A 99 3.36 -21.03 -18.31
C ASP A 99 3.44 -19.50 -18.16
N TRP A 100 2.93 -18.78 -19.16
CA TRP A 100 2.94 -17.32 -19.24
C TRP A 100 1.74 -16.67 -18.56
N VAL A 101 0.71 -17.46 -18.21
CA VAL A 101 -0.37 -16.97 -17.35
C VAL A 101 0.16 -16.81 -15.94
N LEU A 102 -0.26 -15.76 -15.25
CA LEU A 102 0.07 -15.59 -13.85
C LEU A 102 -0.26 -16.87 -13.07
N PRO A 103 0.70 -17.40 -12.30
CA PRO A 103 0.43 -18.44 -11.33
C PRO A 103 -0.75 -18.04 -10.45
N GLY A 104 -1.58 -19.01 -10.05
CA GLY A 104 -2.82 -18.74 -9.30
C GLY A 104 -2.62 -17.82 -8.10
N HIS A 105 -1.49 -17.96 -7.39
CA HIS A 105 -1.13 -17.13 -6.24
C HIS A 105 -0.90 -15.65 -6.57
N LEU A 106 -0.39 -15.31 -7.76
CA LEU A 106 -0.23 -13.91 -8.17
C LEU A 106 -1.56 -13.29 -8.64
N ARG A 107 -2.51 -14.09 -9.13
CA ARG A 107 -3.86 -13.59 -9.46
C ARG A 107 -4.58 -13.12 -8.21
N VAL A 108 -4.36 -13.82 -7.10
CA VAL A 108 -4.89 -13.46 -5.77
C VAL A 108 -4.29 -12.15 -5.31
N LEU A 109 -2.96 -11.97 -5.44
CA LEU A 109 -2.31 -10.71 -5.10
C LEU A 109 -2.92 -9.54 -5.88
N ALA A 110 -3.24 -9.75 -7.15
CA ALA A 110 -3.88 -8.75 -7.99
C ALA A 110 -5.34 -8.45 -7.62
N VAL A 111 -6.06 -9.40 -7.01
CA VAL A 111 -7.40 -9.20 -6.44
C VAL A 111 -7.33 -8.50 -5.07
N VAL A 112 -6.27 -8.74 -4.30
CA VAL A 112 -6.08 -8.18 -2.94
C VAL A 112 -5.46 -6.77 -2.97
N ALA A 113 -4.72 -6.43 -4.03
CA ALA A 113 -4.10 -5.11 -4.16
C ALA A 113 -5.10 -3.93 -4.24
N PRO A 114 -6.23 -4.00 -4.99
CA PRO A 114 -7.22 -2.93 -5.05
C PRO A 114 -7.75 -2.47 -3.68
N PRO A 115 -8.20 -3.33 -2.75
CA PRO A 115 -8.64 -2.86 -1.43
C PRO A 115 -7.51 -2.19 -0.62
N ILE A 116 -6.28 -2.67 -0.73
CA ILE A 116 -5.10 -2.04 -0.10
C ILE A 116 -4.87 -0.65 -0.68
N LEU A 117 -4.92 -0.50 -2.01
CA LEU A 117 -4.75 0.79 -2.70
C LEU A 117 -5.90 1.77 -2.36
N CYS A 118 -7.12 1.26 -2.22
CA CYS A 118 -8.29 2.02 -1.82
C CYS A 118 -8.13 2.59 -0.40
N LEU A 119 -7.59 1.80 0.53
CA LEU A 119 -7.23 2.23 1.89
C LEU A 119 -6.14 3.29 1.89
N VAL A 120 -5.08 3.10 1.10
CA VAL A 120 -4.00 4.08 1.02
C VAL A 120 -4.52 5.42 0.46
N GLY A 121 -5.36 5.38 -0.58
CA GLY A 121 -5.97 6.57 -1.18
C GLY A 121 -6.98 7.28 -0.26
N ALA A 122 -7.80 6.53 0.48
CA ALA A 122 -8.75 7.08 1.44
C ALA A 122 -8.06 7.78 2.64
N THR A 123 -6.81 7.43 2.91
CA THR A 123 -6.07 7.90 4.09
C THR A 123 -5.04 8.99 3.80
N GLU A 124 -4.92 9.44 2.54
CA GLU A 124 -4.17 10.63 2.19
C GLU A 124 -4.98 11.89 2.46
N THR A 125 -4.53 12.67 3.43
CA THR A 125 -5.22 13.87 3.88
C THR A 125 -4.36 15.09 3.60
N ARG A 126 -4.99 16.17 3.11
CA ARG A 126 -4.36 17.49 3.08
C ARG A 126 -4.29 18.02 4.51
N VAL A 127 -3.10 18.41 4.96
CA VAL A 127 -2.91 19.12 6.22
C VAL A 127 -3.21 20.60 6.00
N ARG A 128 -4.10 21.19 6.81
CA ARG A 128 -4.27 22.64 6.87
C ARG A 128 -3.33 23.21 7.93
N ILE A 129 -2.53 24.20 7.55
CA ILE A 129 -1.48 24.81 8.39
C ILE A 129 -1.95 26.23 8.78
N ALA A 130 -3.09 26.34 9.47
CA ALA A 130 -3.56 27.63 9.97
C ALA A 130 -3.81 27.53 11.48
N PRO A 131 -3.39 28.52 12.29
CA PRO A 131 -3.72 28.57 13.70
C PRO A 131 -5.24 28.65 13.89
N LEU A 132 -5.78 27.83 14.79
CA LEU A 132 -7.21 27.65 14.98
C LEU A 132 -7.65 28.22 16.33
N PRO A 133 -8.70 29.07 16.39
CA PRO A 133 -9.31 29.49 17.65
C PRO A 133 -9.94 28.31 18.42
N HIS A 134 -10.10 28.43 19.74
CA HIS A 134 -10.54 27.36 20.66
C HIS A 134 -11.77 26.56 20.17
N ASN A 135 -12.85 27.24 19.76
CA ASN A 135 -14.06 26.57 19.27
C ASN A 135 -13.82 25.74 17.99
N ARG A 136 -12.82 26.12 17.18
CA ARG A 136 -12.40 25.33 16.01
C ARG A 136 -11.48 24.18 16.40
N LEU A 137 -10.76 24.25 17.51
CA LEU A 137 -9.91 23.17 18.02
C LEU A 137 -10.75 21.94 18.39
N ILE A 138 -11.86 22.12 19.11
CA ILE A 138 -12.79 21.03 19.48
C ILE A 138 -13.40 20.42 18.22
N GLN A 139 -13.86 21.26 17.28
CA GLN A 139 -14.44 20.78 16.03
C GLN A 139 -13.42 20.01 15.18
N ASP A 140 -12.18 20.50 15.08
CA ASP A 140 -11.14 19.84 14.30
C ASP A 140 -10.63 18.57 14.96
N TYR A 141 -10.62 18.50 16.29
CA TYR A 141 -10.39 17.25 17.00
C TYR A 141 -11.50 16.22 16.72
N GLY A 142 -12.78 16.59 16.82
CA GLY A 142 -13.88 15.67 16.50
C GLY A 142 -13.83 15.16 15.05
N ARG A 143 -13.43 16.02 14.10
CA ARG A 143 -13.15 15.60 12.72
C ARG A 143 -11.94 14.68 12.61
N PHE A 144 -10.88 14.93 13.40
CA PHE A 144 -9.72 14.05 13.46
C PHE A 144 -10.09 12.67 14.02
N GLU A 145 -10.81 12.62 15.13
CA GLU A 145 -11.30 11.39 15.76
C GLU A 145 -12.15 10.57 14.79
N THR A 146 -13.16 11.19 14.16
CA THR A 146 -14.02 10.52 13.19
C THR A 146 -13.22 9.95 12.02
N ARG A 147 -12.22 10.69 11.53
CA ARG A 147 -11.34 10.24 10.43
C ARG A 147 -10.47 9.07 10.85
N VAL A 148 -9.85 9.13 12.03
CA VAL A 148 -9.02 8.04 12.54
C VAL A 148 -9.86 6.79 12.80
N ARG A 149 -11.06 6.93 13.39
CA ARG A 149 -11.97 5.81 13.60
C ARG A 149 -12.37 5.13 12.30
N ARG A 150 -12.79 5.90 11.29
CA ARG A 150 -13.12 5.36 9.95
C ARG A 150 -11.92 4.66 9.30
N ARG A 151 -10.73 5.25 9.39
CA ARG A 151 -9.50 4.64 8.88
C ARG A 151 -9.21 3.32 9.59
N ASN A 152 -9.15 3.32 10.92
CA ASN A 152 -8.79 2.13 11.68
C ASN A 152 -9.79 1.01 11.41
N TYR A 153 -11.09 1.32 11.30
CA TYR A 153 -12.10 0.34 10.90
C TYR A 153 -11.81 -0.26 9.52
N ALA A 154 -11.48 0.59 8.54
CA ALA A 154 -11.15 0.13 7.21
C ALA A 154 -9.85 -0.72 7.18
N GLU A 155 -8.82 -0.34 7.97
CA GLU A 155 -7.58 -1.12 8.13
C GLU A 155 -7.83 -2.48 8.79
N MET A 156 -8.67 -2.52 9.83
CA MET A 156 -9.07 -3.77 10.50
C MET A 156 -9.85 -4.69 9.55
N MET A 157 -10.77 -4.13 8.76
CA MET A 157 -11.53 -4.90 7.75
C MET A 157 -10.60 -5.51 6.69
N ALA A 158 -9.65 -4.75 6.18
CA ALA A 158 -8.71 -5.29 5.19
C ALA A 158 -7.77 -6.34 5.80
N LEU A 159 -7.27 -6.13 7.03
CA LEU A 159 -6.49 -7.16 7.73
C LEU A 159 -7.29 -8.44 7.92
N THR A 160 -8.56 -8.34 8.30
CA THR A 160 -9.46 -9.49 8.46
C THR A 160 -9.61 -10.25 7.14
N ILE A 161 -9.86 -9.55 6.04
CA ILE A 161 -9.96 -10.15 4.70
C ILE A 161 -8.64 -10.86 4.33
N ILE A 162 -7.50 -10.21 4.56
CA ILE A 162 -6.18 -10.79 4.26
C ILE A 162 -5.94 -12.05 5.07
N ILE A 163 -6.19 -12.02 6.38
CA ILE A 163 -6.04 -13.18 7.28
C ILE A 163 -6.89 -14.34 6.78
N LEU A 164 -8.18 -14.10 6.47
CA LEU A 164 -9.09 -15.12 5.98
C LEU A 164 -8.63 -15.72 4.65
N LEU A 165 -8.18 -14.88 3.70
CA LEU A 165 -7.65 -15.34 2.43
C LEU A 165 -6.36 -16.16 2.64
N THR A 166 -5.41 -15.66 3.42
CA THR A 166 -4.15 -16.37 3.68
C THR A 166 -4.40 -17.71 4.38
N ALA A 167 -5.32 -17.76 5.35
CA ALA A 167 -5.69 -19.00 6.03
C ALA A 167 -6.36 -20.00 5.07
N PHE A 168 -7.28 -19.54 4.22
CA PHE A 168 -7.90 -20.38 3.19
C PHE A 168 -6.85 -20.96 2.23
N TYR A 169 -5.89 -20.14 1.78
CA TYR A 169 -4.81 -20.59 0.91
C TYR A 169 -3.89 -21.60 1.60
N ALA A 170 -3.54 -21.36 2.87
CA ALA A 170 -2.74 -22.29 3.66
C ALA A 170 -3.40 -23.67 3.70
N LEU A 171 -4.67 -23.73 4.13
CA LEU A 171 -5.42 -24.97 4.28
C LEU A 171 -5.63 -25.72 2.95
N ARG A 172 -5.78 -25.00 1.84
CA ARG A 172 -6.14 -25.61 0.55
C ARG A 172 -4.96 -26.12 -0.27
N PHE A 173 -3.76 -25.56 -0.10
CA PHE A 173 -2.62 -25.73 -1.04
C PHE A 173 -1.33 -26.32 -0.41
N HIS A 174 -1.39 -27.12 0.66
CA HIS A 174 -0.22 -27.76 1.32
C HIS A 174 0.65 -28.62 0.38
N PRO A 175 1.98 -28.83 0.65
CA PRO A 175 2.76 -28.50 1.87
C PRO A 175 3.94 -27.50 1.72
N MET A 176 4.32 -27.02 0.52
CA MET A 176 5.59 -26.26 0.37
C MET A 176 5.60 -24.83 0.94
N VAL A 177 4.45 -24.22 1.24
CA VAL A 177 4.36 -22.82 1.72
C VAL A 177 3.81 -22.70 3.14
N GLU A 178 3.48 -23.84 3.76
CA GLU A 178 2.78 -23.97 5.02
C GLU A 178 3.38 -23.14 6.19
N PRO A 179 4.68 -23.26 6.52
CA PRO A 179 5.22 -22.53 7.68
C PRO A 179 5.21 -21.02 7.47
N LEU A 180 5.39 -20.56 6.22
CA LEU A 180 5.38 -19.13 5.90
C LEU A 180 3.96 -18.55 6.02
N SER A 181 2.97 -19.27 5.50
CA SER A 181 1.56 -18.82 5.53
C SER A 181 1.03 -18.70 6.97
N TRP A 182 1.31 -19.67 7.84
CA TRP A 182 0.92 -19.59 9.25
C TRP A 182 1.63 -18.46 10.00
N THR A 183 2.88 -18.18 9.66
CA THR A 183 3.62 -17.02 10.20
C THR A 183 2.93 -15.71 9.81
N PHE A 184 2.45 -15.57 8.57
CA PHE A 184 1.69 -14.39 8.16
C PHE A 184 0.34 -14.28 8.86
N VAL A 185 -0.41 -15.38 8.97
CA VAL A 185 -1.71 -15.41 9.66
C VAL A 185 -1.55 -14.96 11.11
N THR A 186 -0.59 -15.54 11.84
CA THR A 186 -0.31 -15.19 13.24
C THR A 186 0.13 -13.74 13.39
N LEU A 187 1.05 -13.28 12.54
CA LEU A 187 1.54 -11.90 12.56
C LEU A 187 0.41 -10.88 12.30
N TYR A 188 -0.40 -11.09 11.25
CA TYR A 188 -1.50 -10.19 10.93
C TYR A 188 -2.62 -10.24 11.96
N THR A 189 -2.87 -11.40 12.57
CA THR A 189 -3.81 -11.52 13.68
C THR A 189 -3.34 -10.72 14.88
N ALA A 190 -2.05 -10.78 15.22
CA ALA A 190 -1.47 -9.98 16.29
C ALA A 190 -1.60 -8.46 16.02
N VAL A 191 -1.36 -8.02 14.77
CA VAL A 191 -1.56 -6.62 14.36
C VAL A 191 -3.03 -6.22 14.44
N LEU A 192 -3.95 -7.08 14.00
CA LEU A 192 -5.39 -6.84 14.08
C LEU A 192 -5.83 -6.67 15.53
N LEU A 193 -5.46 -7.60 16.42
CA LEU A 193 -5.75 -7.52 17.85
C LEU A 193 -5.16 -6.23 18.45
N TYR A 194 -3.94 -5.88 18.09
CA TYR A 194 -3.33 -4.64 18.52
C TYR A 194 -4.13 -3.40 18.08
N LEU A 195 -4.66 -3.37 16.84
CA LEU A 195 -5.52 -2.28 16.39
C LEU A 195 -6.87 -2.24 17.11
N VAL A 196 -7.45 -3.40 17.42
CA VAL A 196 -8.69 -3.50 18.20
C VAL A 196 -8.48 -2.91 19.61
N PHE A 197 -7.39 -3.28 20.30
CA PHE A 197 -7.16 -2.85 21.68
C PHE A 197 -6.51 -1.46 21.82
N ARG A 198 -5.69 -1.04 20.85
CA ARG A 198 -4.83 0.15 20.96
C ARG A 198 -4.96 1.11 19.78
N GLY A 199 -5.77 0.80 18.78
CA GLY A 199 -6.00 1.67 17.63
C GLY A 199 -6.87 2.89 17.96
N GLU A 200 -7.80 2.76 18.91
CA GLU A 200 -8.77 3.82 19.20
C GLU A 200 -8.11 5.14 19.69
N VAL A 201 -8.71 6.23 19.21
CA VAL A 201 -8.42 7.60 19.66
C VAL A 201 -8.99 7.75 21.06
N ARG A 202 -8.22 8.33 21.97
CA ARG A 202 -8.70 8.58 23.32
C ARG A 202 -9.71 9.73 23.28
N PRO A 203 -10.86 9.64 23.97
CA PRO A 203 -11.80 10.74 24.00
C PRO A 203 -11.16 11.98 24.64
N LEU A 204 -11.56 13.16 24.16
CA LEU A 204 -11.19 14.42 24.78
C LEU A 204 -11.75 14.49 26.20
N LEU A 205 -10.87 14.74 27.17
CA LEU A 205 -11.28 15.14 28.51
C LEU A 205 -11.60 16.65 28.49
N PRO A 206 -12.60 17.12 29.25
CA PRO A 206 -12.89 18.54 29.39
C PRO A 206 -11.80 19.22 30.23
N VAL A 207 -10.69 19.59 29.59
CA VAL A 207 -9.55 20.27 30.20
C VAL A 207 -9.33 21.62 29.52
N GLY A 208 -8.61 22.53 30.16
CA GLY A 208 -8.27 23.85 29.60
C GLY A 208 -7.59 23.78 28.22
N GLU A 209 -7.65 24.89 27.48
CA GLU A 209 -7.20 24.97 26.07
C GLU A 209 -5.77 24.47 25.85
N ASP A 210 -4.84 24.82 26.74
CA ASP A 210 -3.44 24.41 26.62
C ASP A 210 -3.26 22.91 26.76
N MET A 211 -3.94 22.31 27.74
CA MET A 211 -3.97 20.85 27.93
C MET A 211 -4.62 20.15 26.72
N MET A 212 -5.63 20.77 26.11
CA MET A 212 -6.27 20.26 24.91
C MET A 212 -5.30 20.23 23.71
N ARG A 213 -4.52 21.30 23.50
CA ARG A 213 -3.50 21.35 22.44
C ARG A 213 -2.40 20.31 22.66
N VAL A 214 -1.93 20.16 23.90
CA VAL A 214 -0.94 19.13 24.28
C VAL A 214 -1.48 17.73 24.04
N HIS A 215 -2.71 17.45 24.47
CA HIS A 215 -3.37 16.16 24.25
C HIS A 215 -3.53 15.86 22.75
N TYR A 216 -4.00 16.84 21.98
CA TYR A 216 -4.16 16.68 20.53
C TYR A 216 -2.81 16.41 19.84
N GLY A 217 -1.76 17.16 20.19
CA GLY A 217 -0.42 16.94 19.67
C GLY A 217 0.19 15.60 20.07
N ALA A 218 -0.12 15.08 21.27
CA ALA A 218 0.31 13.76 21.72
C ALA A 218 -0.39 12.65 20.92
N GLU A 219 -1.70 12.75 20.70
CA GLU A 219 -2.47 11.76 19.95
C GLU A 219 -2.11 11.77 18.46
N LEU A 220 -1.86 12.94 17.86
CA LEU A 220 -1.32 13.05 16.50
C LEU A 220 0.00 12.30 16.35
N ARG A 221 0.94 12.49 17.28
CA ARG A 221 2.23 11.78 17.29
C ARG A 221 2.06 10.28 17.51
N ARG A 222 1.14 9.86 18.38
CA ARG A 222 0.81 8.44 18.61
C ARG A 222 0.28 7.80 17.34
N GLN A 223 -0.73 8.40 16.71
CA GLN A 223 -1.34 7.89 15.48
C GLN A 223 -0.36 7.89 14.29
N HIS A 224 0.57 8.85 14.24
CA HIS A 224 1.65 8.82 13.26
C HIS A 224 2.59 7.63 13.49
N ARG A 225 3.12 7.46 14.71
CA ARG A 225 4.01 6.33 15.03
C ARG A 225 3.37 4.97 14.72
N LEU A 226 2.10 4.80 15.09
CA LEU A 226 1.31 3.62 14.76
C LEU A 226 1.28 3.38 13.25
N ARG A 227 1.02 4.42 12.46
CA ARG A 227 0.94 4.33 11.00
C ARG A 227 2.30 4.03 10.36
N GLY A 228 3.38 4.63 10.88
CA GLY A 228 4.74 4.35 10.43
C GLY A 228 5.10 2.88 10.60
N ALA A 229 4.71 2.27 11.73
CA ALA A 229 4.87 0.84 11.98
C ALA A 229 3.98 -0.01 11.07
N LEU A 230 2.69 0.32 10.95
CA LEU A 230 1.74 -0.40 10.09
C LEU A 230 2.21 -0.47 8.63
N TRP A 231 2.80 0.60 8.10
CA TRP A 231 3.35 0.57 6.75
C TRP A 231 4.36 -0.56 6.55
N TRP A 232 5.27 -0.77 7.50
CA TRP A 232 6.21 -1.89 7.42
C TRP A 232 5.46 -3.22 7.36
N PHE A 233 4.43 -3.42 8.22
CA PHE A 233 3.60 -4.64 8.22
C PHE A 233 2.84 -4.87 6.90
N TRP A 234 2.33 -3.81 6.28
CA TRP A 234 1.68 -3.88 4.97
C TRP A 234 2.63 -4.34 3.86
N PHE A 235 3.93 -4.05 4.00
CA PHE A 235 4.94 -4.36 3.00
C PHE A 235 5.71 -5.67 3.25
N ILE A 236 5.52 -6.34 4.40
CA ILE A 236 6.22 -7.60 4.72
C ILE A 236 6.05 -8.67 3.63
N PRO A 237 4.85 -8.91 3.04
CA PRO A 237 4.70 -9.94 2.01
C PRO A 237 5.54 -9.65 0.76
N LEU A 238 5.70 -8.37 0.43
CA LEU A 238 6.52 -7.93 -0.69
C LEU A 238 8.01 -8.13 -0.37
N PHE A 239 8.45 -7.82 0.86
CA PHE A 239 9.80 -8.14 1.30
C PHE A 239 10.07 -9.65 1.27
N ALA A 240 9.16 -10.46 1.79
CA ALA A 240 9.29 -11.90 1.80
C ALA A 240 9.38 -12.45 0.37
N GLY A 241 8.48 -12.04 -0.54
CA GLY A 241 8.52 -12.46 -1.94
C GLY A 241 9.82 -12.06 -2.64
N LEU A 242 10.29 -10.82 -2.46
CA LEU A 242 11.55 -10.36 -3.02
C LEU A 242 12.75 -11.14 -2.47
N LEU A 243 12.78 -11.40 -1.15
CA LEU A 243 13.85 -12.13 -0.49
C LEU A 243 13.90 -13.59 -0.92
N THR A 244 12.74 -14.26 -0.98
CA THR A 244 12.63 -15.65 -1.44
C THR A 244 13.11 -15.77 -2.89
N ASN A 245 12.71 -14.85 -3.77
CA ASN A 245 13.16 -14.86 -5.16
C ASN A 245 14.67 -14.55 -5.29
N ALA A 246 15.20 -13.63 -4.48
CA ALA A 246 16.64 -13.37 -4.46
C ALA A 246 17.42 -14.63 -4.07
N ALA A 247 16.99 -15.32 -3.00
CA ALA A 247 17.60 -16.55 -2.53
C ALA A 247 17.52 -17.67 -3.57
N LEU A 248 16.37 -17.85 -4.22
CA LEU A 248 16.20 -18.80 -5.32
C LEU A 248 17.11 -18.48 -6.51
N GLY A 249 17.30 -17.20 -6.83
CA GLY A 249 18.23 -16.76 -7.86
C GLY A 249 19.67 -17.19 -7.58
N VAL A 250 20.13 -17.01 -6.33
CA VAL A 250 21.47 -17.44 -5.91
C VAL A 250 21.61 -18.96 -6.01
N LEU A 251 20.63 -19.72 -5.49
CA LEU A 251 20.65 -21.18 -5.51
C LEU A 251 20.67 -21.76 -6.93
N LYS A 252 20.06 -21.06 -7.90
CA LYS A 252 20.02 -21.46 -9.32
C LYS A 252 21.18 -20.89 -10.15
N GLY A 253 22.14 -20.20 -9.55
CA GLY A 253 23.25 -19.55 -10.27
C GLY A 253 22.83 -18.34 -11.13
N GLN A 254 21.61 -17.83 -10.96
CA GLN A 254 21.06 -16.69 -11.69
C GLN A 254 21.41 -15.38 -10.96
N ILE A 255 22.68 -14.99 -11.01
CA ILE A 255 23.21 -13.87 -10.21
C ILE A 255 22.52 -12.54 -10.56
N VAL A 256 22.32 -12.25 -11.85
CA VAL A 256 21.66 -11.01 -12.30
C VAL A 256 20.24 -10.91 -11.73
N PHE A 257 19.51 -12.02 -11.71
CA PHE A 257 18.17 -12.11 -11.15
C PHE A 257 18.17 -11.86 -9.64
N ALA A 258 19.10 -12.47 -8.90
CA ALA A 258 19.25 -12.27 -7.47
C ALA A 258 19.58 -10.79 -7.13
N VAL A 259 20.49 -10.18 -7.88
CA VAL A 259 20.87 -8.77 -7.70
C VAL A 259 19.69 -7.85 -7.96
N ALA A 260 18.90 -8.09 -9.01
CA ALA A 260 17.71 -7.29 -9.31
C ALA A 260 16.69 -7.31 -8.15
N HIS A 261 16.47 -8.48 -7.53
CA HIS A 261 15.58 -8.59 -6.38
C HIS A 261 16.14 -7.92 -5.12
N ALA A 262 17.44 -8.05 -4.87
CA ALA A 262 18.10 -7.37 -3.77
C ALA A 262 17.99 -5.84 -3.90
N LEU A 263 18.19 -5.30 -5.11
CA LEU A 263 17.96 -3.89 -5.40
C LEU A 263 16.48 -3.50 -5.20
N GLY A 264 15.54 -4.38 -5.56
CA GLY A 264 14.12 -4.21 -5.26
C GLY A 264 13.82 -4.08 -3.76
N ILE A 265 14.47 -4.90 -2.91
CA ILE A 265 14.35 -4.83 -1.44
C ILE A 265 14.82 -3.46 -0.93
N VAL A 266 16.01 -3.03 -1.37
CA VAL A 266 16.58 -1.73 -0.98
C VAL A 266 15.70 -0.58 -1.45
N GLY A 267 15.22 -0.64 -2.69
CA GLY A 267 14.30 0.35 -3.27
C GLY A 267 12.99 0.45 -2.48
N LEU A 268 12.40 -0.70 -2.11
CA LEU A 268 11.18 -0.76 -1.31
C LEU A 268 11.39 -0.20 0.10
N ALA A 269 12.50 -0.55 0.76
CA ALA A 269 12.85 -0.01 2.08
C ALA A 269 13.06 1.51 2.04
N TYR A 270 13.83 2.01 1.06
CA TYR A 270 14.04 3.44 0.85
C TYR A 270 12.70 4.16 0.63
N PHE A 271 11.82 3.56 -0.15
CA PHE A 271 10.51 4.10 -0.45
C PHE A 271 9.62 4.24 0.80
N ILE A 272 9.57 3.22 1.66
CA ILE A 272 8.83 3.25 2.93
C ILE A 272 9.40 4.32 3.86
N VAL A 273 10.73 4.40 3.98
CA VAL A 273 11.40 5.41 4.83
C VAL A 273 11.12 6.82 4.32
N ARG A 274 11.19 7.06 3.01
CA ARG A 274 10.89 8.35 2.40
C ARG A 274 9.45 8.77 2.66
N LEU A 275 8.50 7.86 2.49
CA LEU A 275 7.09 8.07 2.80
C LEU A 275 6.86 8.47 4.26
N ASN A 276 7.53 7.78 5.19
CA ASN A 276 7.43 8.07 6.61
C ASN A 276 8.05 9.43 6.96
N ARG A 277 9.17 9.80 6.32
CA ARG A 277 9.82 11.11 6.50
C ARG A 277 8.95 12.28 6.02
N ASP A 278 8.36 12.19 4.84
CA ASP A 278 7.52 13.26 4.29
C ASP A 278 6.29 13.50 5.18
N ARG A 279 5.70 12.43 5.70
CA ARG A 279 4.60 12.52 6.67
C ARG A 279 5.03 13.06 8.01
N GLU A 280 6.21 12.68 8.49
CA GLU A 280 6.75 13.22 9.73
C GLU A 280 6.94 14.74 9.66
N ARG A 281 7.41 15.26 8.52
CA ARG A 281 7.50 16.70 8.30
C ARG A 281 6.13 17.37 8.37
N ALA A 282 5.12 16.80 7.70
CA ALA A 282 3.76 17.33 7.74
C ALA A 282 3.15 17.31 9.15
N VAL A 283 3.37 16.24 9.92
CA VAL A 283 2.89 16.13 11.31
C VAL A 283 3.64 17.11 12.22
N ARG A 284 4.96 17.26 12.06
CA ARG A 284 5.74 18.24 12.83
C ARG A 284 5.26 19.67 12.58
N GLN A 285 4.97 20.02 11.33
CA GLN A 285 4.39 21.32 10.96
C GLN A 285 3.01 21.54 11.60
N GLN A 286 2.17 20.50 11.63
CA GLN A 286 0.86 20.58 12.27
C GLN A 286 0.97 20.69 13.79
N VAL A 287 1.91 19.99 14.41
CA VAL A 287 2.17 20.08 15.86
C VAL A 287 2.75 21.44 16.22
N SER A 288 3.66 22.00 15.42
CA SER A 288 4.18 23.35 15.64
C SER A 288 3.11 24.43 15.51
N SER A 289 2.14 24.27 14.60
CA SER A 289 1.00 25.21 14.52
C SER A 289 0.04 25.12 15.71
N LEU A 290 0.14 24.05 16.50
CA LEU A 290 -0.62 23.87 17.74
C LEU A 290 0.17 24.31 18.99
N ALA A 291 1.45 24.65 18.86
CA ALA A 291 2.26 25.11 19.97
C ALA A 291 1.76 26.48 20.48
N ILE A 292 1.72 26.65 21.79
CA ILE A 292 1.37 27.92 22.43
C ILE A 292 2.55 28.87 22.20
N PRO A 293 2.36 30.06 21.62
CA PRO A 293 3.42 31.06 21.60
C PRO A 293 3.75 31.40 23.06
N PHE A 294 4.99 31.13 23.47
CA PHE A 294 5.49 31.62 24.75
C PHE A 294 5.45 33.14 24.68
N ALA A 295 4.53 33.74 25.43
CA ALA A 295 4.44 35.17 25.66
C ALA A 295 5.27 35.53 26.90
#